data_AF-A0A969D2S7-F1
#
_entry.id   AF-A0A969D2S7-F1
#
_cell.length_a   1.000
_cell.length_b   1.000
_cell.length_c   1.000
_cell.angle_alpha   90.00
_cell.angle_beta   90.00
_cell.angle_gamma   90.00
#
_symmetry.space_group_name_H-M   'P 1'
#
loop_
_entity.id
_entity.type
_entity.pdbx_description
1 polymer ?
#
loop_
_entity_poly.entity_id
_entity_poly.type
_entity_poly.pdbx_seq_one_letter_code
_entity_poly.pdbx_strand_id
1 'polypeptide(L)'
;MELNYARVTGHIQKLPTVELEDAIAIRDHLLENNSNYTAHRIWVQFNACCKWALSSKLIDENPFADMREDFKSSGNEQLKDIDSFSKQEMEVVIAAFENHPRHEHDAPFVKFLFWTGARTSEAVGLQWKHITPDFQHIIFSEAVVN
;
A
#
# COMPACT_ATOMS: atom_id res chain seq x y z
N MET A 1 2.90 0.99 12.68
CA MET A 1 4.19 1.51 12.17
C MET A 1 5.22 0.39 11.95
N GLU A 2 5.09 -0.77 12.61
CA GLU A 2 6.01 -1.92 12.52
C GLU A 2 6.02 -2.67 11.16
N LEU A 3 4.89 -2.74 10.43
CA LEU A 3 4.76 -3.50 9.18
C LEU A 3 5.71 -3.07 8.05
N ASN A 4 6.11 -1.80 7.99
CA ASN A 4 7.05 -1.34 6.97
C ASN A 4 8.49 -1.74 7.29
N TYR A 5 8.87 -1.80 8.57
CA TYR A 5 10.23 -2.17 8.96
C TYR A 5 10.52 -3.62 8.60
N ALA A 6 9.64 -4.56 8.95
CA ALA A 6 9.83 -5.98 8.63
C ALA A 6 9.99 -6.25 7.13
N ARG A 7 9.21 -5.54 6.28
CA ARG A 7 9.30 -5.65 4.82
C ARG A 7 10.66 -5.20 4.31
N VAL A 8 11.11 -4.01 4.72
CA VAL A 8 12.42 -3.47 4.33
C VAL A 8 13.55 -4.36 4.83
N THR A 9 13.48 -4.85 6.08
CA THR A 9 14.45 -5.80 6.63
C THR A 9 14.55 -7.07 5.79
N GLY A 10 13.43 -7.63 5.35
CA GLY A 10 13.42 -8.82 4.49
C GLY A 10 14.07 -8.59 3.13
N HIS A 11 14.06 -7.36 2.61
CA HIS A 11 14.80 -6.99 1.41
C HIS A 11 16.29 -6.75 1.69
N ILE A 12 16.63 -6.09 2.81
CA ILE A 12 18.03 -5.88 3.23
C ILE A 12 18.77 -7.22 3.36
N GLN A 13 18.14 -8.23 3.96
CA GLN A 13 18.72 -9.57 4.11
C GLN A 13 19.05 -10.28 2.78
N LYS A 14 18.46 -9.85 1.68
CA LYS A 14 18.65 -10.43 0.35
C LYS A 14 19.64 -9.65 -0.51
N LEU A 15 20.09 -8.48 -0.04
CA LEU A 15 21.02 -7.66 -0.80
C LEU A 15 22.35 -8.39 -0.99
N PRO A 16 23.03 -8.16 -2.13
CA PRO A 16 24.34 -8.73 -2.40
C PRO A 16 25.43 -8.14 -1.50
N THR A 17 25.18 -6.95 -0.93
CA THR A 17 26.08 -6.19 -0.07
C THR A 17 25.27 -5.23 0.79
N VAL A 18 25.83 -4.84 1.93
CA VAL A 18 25.31 -3.81 2.84
C VAL A 18 26.23 -2.59 2.92
N GLU A 19 27.36 -2.64 2.22
CA GLU A 19 28.33 -1.56 2.16
C GLU A 19 27.80 -0.43 1.27
N LEU A 20 27.98 0.82 1.69
CA LEU A 20 27.41 1.99 1.01
C LEU A 20 28.18 2.34 -0.27
N GLU A 21 29.45 1.97 -0.33
CA GLU A 21 30.34 2.14 -1.48
C GLU A 21 29.83 1.35 -2.69
N ASP A 22 29.12 0.25 -2.46
CA ASP A 22 28.54 -0.62 -3.48
C ASP A 22 27.05 -0.29 -3.76
N ALA A 23 26.60 0.95 -3.51
CA ALA A 23 25.20 1.35 -3.68
C ALA A 23 24.62 1.07 -5.08
N ILE A 24 25.45 1.06 -6.12
CA ILE A 24 25.06 0.67 -7.48
C ILE A 24 24.65 -0.80 -7.54
N ALA A 25 25.41 -1.69 -6.91
CA ALA A 25 25.06 -3.12 -6.85
C ALA A 25 23.76 -3.35 -6.07
N ILE A 26 23.53 -2.56 -5.01
CA ILE A 26 22.26 -2.56 -4.27
C ILE A 26 21.11 -2.12 -5.19
N ARG A 27 21.26 -1.00 -5.92
CA ARG A 27 20.26 -0.50 -6.87
C ARG A 27 19.91 -1.56 -7.92
N ASP A 28 20.92 -2.13 -8.57
CA ASP A 28 20.75 -3.09 -9.65
C ASP A 28 20.03 -4.34 -9.13
N HIS A 29 20.43 -4.86 -7.96
CA HIS A 29 19.73 -5.96 -7.31
C HIS A 29 18.25 -5.65 -7.01
N LEU A 30 17.95 -4.44 -6.54
CA LEU A 30 16.56 -4.03 -6.27
C LEU A 30 15.71 -4.04 -7.54
N LEU A 31 16.24 -3.52 -8.66
CA LEU A 31 15.55 -3.44 -9.95
C LEU A 31 15.40 -4.82 -10.61
N GLU A 32 16.36 -5.71 -10.45
CA GLU A 32 16.33 -7.06 -11.03
C GLU A 32 15.38 -8.01 -10.29
N ASN A 33 15.24 -7.86 -8.96
CA ASN A 33 14.55 -8.83 -8.11
C ASN A 33 13.16 -8.38 -7.63
N ASN A 34 12.74 -7.16 -7.99
CA ASN A 34 11.46 -6.61 -7.53
C ASN A 34 10.76 -5.84 -8.66
N SER A 35 9.45 -5.63 -8.51
CA SER A 35 8.76 -4.67 -9.39
C SER A 35 9.33 -3.26 -9.18
N ASN A 36 9.31 -2.42 -10.22
CA ASN A 36 9.75 -1.02 -10.11
C ASN A 36 9.09 -0.28 -8.94
N TYR A 37 7.80 -0.53 -8.69
CA TYR A 37 7.10 0.02 -7.54
C TYR A 37 7.73 -0.39 -6.20
N THR A 38 8.00 -1.68 -6.03
CA THR A 38 8.61 -2.22 -4.80
C THR A 38 10.06 -1.72 -4.66
N ALA A 39 10.85 -1.79 -5.73
CA ALA A 39 12.23 -1.29 -5.76
C ALA A 39 12.29 0.21 -5.38
N HIS A 40 11.44 1.05 -5.99
CA HIS A 40 11.33 2.47 -5.66
C HIS A 40 10.97 2.69 -4.19
N ARG A 41 10.02 1.94 -3.63
CA ARG A 41 9.64 2.06 -2.22
C ARG A 41 10.79 1.72 -1.28
N ILE A 42 11.59 0.71 -1.59
CA ILE A 42 12.77 0.34 -0.79
C ILE A 42 13.85 1.41 -0.91
N TRP A 43 14.15 1.87 -2.13
CA TRP A 43 15.10 2.97 -2.36
C TRP A 43 14.73 4.24 -1.59
N VAL A 44 13.45 4.62 -1.53
CA VAL A 44 12.99 5.76 -0.72
C VAL A 44 13.40 5.60 0.75
N GLN A 45 13.33 4.38 1.30
CA GLN A 45 13.75 4.13 2.69
C GLN A 45 15.26 4.22 2.85
N PHE A 46 16.05 3.67 1.92
CA PHE A 46 17.51 3.75 1.96
C PHE A 46 18.01 5.19 1.83
N ASN A 47 17.44 5.94 0.88
CA ASN A 47 17.74 7.36 0.71
C ASN A 47 17.36 8.17 1.96
N ALA A 48 16.20 7.91 2.58
CA ALA A 48 15.80 8.57 3.83
C ALA A 48 16.76 8.24 4.99
N CYS A 49 17.17 6.97 5.13
CA CYS A 49 18.15 6.53 6.12
C CYS A 49 19.50 7.24 5.93
N CYS A 50 20.03 7.26 4.71
CA CYS A 50 21.30 7.89 4.39
C CYS A 50 21.24 9.43 4.53
N LYS A 51 20.11 10.07 4.24
CA LYS A 51 19.89 11.50 4.55
C LYS A 51 19.99 11.79 6.05
N TRP A 52 19.40 10.92 6.88
CA TRP A 52 19.51 11.03 8.33
C TRP A 52 20.93 10.76 8.83
N ALA A 53 21.62 9.77 8.26
CA ALA A 53 23.00 9.46 8.61
C ALA A 53 23.95 10.61 8.26
N LEU A 54 23.77 11.23 7.09
CA LEU A 54 24.52 12.41 6.65
C LEU A 54 24.28 13.61 7.58
N SER A 55 23.03 13.91 7.94
CA SER A 55 22.72 15.00 8.88
C SER A 55 23.27 14.74 10.29
N SER A 56 23.39 13.46 10.66
CA SER A 56 23.98 12.99 11.91
C SER A 56 25.50 12.86 11.85
N LYS A 57 26.14 13.16 10.71
CA LYS A 57 27.59 13.06 10.48
C LYS A 57 28.14 11.64 10.69
N LEU A 58 27.34 10.62 10.38
CA LEU A 58 27.74 9.21 10.42
C LEU A 58 28.36 8.74 9.10
N ILE A 59 28.03 9.44 8.01
CA ILE A 59 28.56 9.24 6.66
C ILE A 59 28.85 10.61 6.06
N ASP A 60 29.79 10.66 5.11
CA ASP A 60 30.21 11.91 4.45
C ASP A 60 29.31 12.27 3.26
N GLU A 61 28.70 11.28 2.63
CA GLU A 61 27.81 11.46 1.48
C GLU A 61 26.67 10.44 1.46
N ASN A 62 25.58 10.77 0.77
CA ASN A 62 24.45 9.85 0.58
C ASN A 62 24.53 9.24 -0.83
N PRO A 63 24.90 7.95 -0.97
CA PRO A 63 25.10 7.36 -2.28
C PRO A 63 23.80 7.12 -3.05
N PHE A 64 22.64 7.22 -2.39
CA PHE A 64 21.31 7.02 -2.99
C PHE A 64 20.62 8.33 -3.42
N ALA A 65 21.26 9.49 -3.24
CA ALA A 65 20.64 10.80 -3.42
C ALA A 65 20.10 11.02 -4.86
N ASP A 66 20.89 10.63 -5.86
CA ASP A 66 20.64 10.96 -7.28
C ASP A 66 20.11 9.78 -8.11
N MET A 67 19.75 8.66 -7.46
CA MET A 67 19.29 7.45 -8.14
C MET A 67 17.79 7.41 -8.42
N ARG A 68 17.04 8.48 -8.12
CA ARG A 68 15.56 8.49 -8.24
C ARG A 68 15.07 8.08 -9.63
N GLU A 69 15.78 8.54 -10.64
CA GLU A 69 15.43 8.37 -12.05
C GLU A 69 15.53 6.89 -12.48
N ASP A 70 16.44 6.14 -11.85
CA ASP A 70 16.65 4.71 -12.13
C ASP A 70 15.45 3.86 -11.67
N PHE A 71 14.67 4.36 -10.70
CA PHE A 71 13.48 3.70 -10.16
C PHE A 71 12.18 4.22 -10.78
N LYS A 72 12.26 4.99 -11.87
CA LYS A 72 11.07 5.39 -12.60
C LYS A 72 10.43 4.15 -13.20
N SER A 73 9.33 3.70 -12.59
CA SER A 73 8.29 2.99 -13.34
C SER A 73 8.00 3.80 -14.60
N SER A 74 7.92 3.16 -15.76
CA SER A 74 7.15 3.70 -16.89
C SER A 74 5.83 4.20 -16.33
N GLY A 75 5.69 5.52 -16.32
CA GLY A 75 4.96 6.21 -15.26
C GLY A 75 3.49 5.85 -15.24
N ASN A 76 2.92 5.75 -14.04
CA ASN A 76 1.48 5.93 -13.83
C ASN A 76 0.52 5.06 -14.68
N GLU A 77 0.97 4.02 -15.37
CA GLU A 77 0.08 3.19 -16.20
C GLU A 77 -0.95 2.45 -15.34
N GLN A 78 -0.58 2.05 -14.11
CA GLN A 78 -1.51 1.44 -13.16
C GLN A 78 -2.54 2.41 -12.56
N LEU A 79 -2.30 3.73 -12.61
CA LEU A 79 -3.26 4.73 -12.13
C LEU A 79 -4.13 5.30 -13.25
N LYS A 80 -3.79 5.06 -14.52
CA LYS A 80 -4.46 5.68 -15.67
C LYS A 80 -5.72 4.96 -16.14
N ASP A 81 -6.02 3.77 -15.61
CA ASP A 81 -7.21 3.03 -16.05
C ASP A 81 -7.74 2.14 -14.91
N ILE A 82 -8.02 2.75 -13.75
CA ILE A 82 -8.86 2.05 -12.76
C ILE A 82 -10.25 2.00 -13.37
N ASP A 83 -10.55 0.87 -14.00
CA ASP A 83 -11.86 0.56 -14.58
C ASP A 83 -12.88 0.44 -13.45
N SER A 84 -13.61 1.52 -13.21
CA SER A 84 -14.63 1.58 -12.17
C SER A 84 -15.87 0.81 -12.61
N PHE A 85 -16.43 -0.02 -11.73
CA PHE A 85 -17.69 -0.69 -12.00
C PHE A 85 -18.79 0.30 -12.40
N SER A 86 -19.43 0.02 -13.52
CA SER A 86 -20.71 0.62 -13.87
C SER A 86 -21.79 0.20 -12.86
N LYS A 87 -22.92 0.91 -12.88
CA LYS A 87 -24.07 0.56 -12.05
C LYS A 87 -24.57 -0.87 -12.32
N GLN A 88 -24.58 -1.27 -13.60
CA GLN A 88 -25.01 -2.59 -14.01
C GLN A 88 -24.06 -3.67 -13.48
N GLU A 89 -22.75 -3.44 -13.54
CA GLU A 89 -21.76 -4.38 -13.00
C GLU A 89 -21.84 -4.48 -11.48
N MET A 90 -22.04 -3.36 -10.78
CA MET A 90 -22.29 -3.36 -9.34
C MET A 90 -23.52 -4.21 -8.98
N GLU A 91 -24.63 -4.05 -9.71
CA GLU A 91 -25.86 -4.85 -9.50
C GLU A 91 -25.63 -6.35 -9.75
N VAL A 92 -24.87 -6.70 -10.79
CA VAL A 92 -24.48 -8.10 -11.08
C VAL A 92 -23.62 -8.68 -9.95
N VAL A 93 -22.64 -7.93 -9.47
CA VAL A 93 -21.79 -8.36 -8.34
C VAL A 93 -22.64 -8.57 -7.08
N ILE A 94 -23.51 -7.63 -6.74
CA ILE A 94 -24.41 -7.74 -5.58
C ILE A 94 -25.31 -8.98 -5.70
N ALA A 95 -25.96 -9.18 -6.86
CA ALA A 95 -26.82 -10.33 -7.09
C ALA A 95 -26.05 -11.65 -7.01
N ALA A 96 -24.79 -11.68 -7.47
CA ALA A 96 -23.94 -12.85 -7.34
C ALA A 96 -23.70 -13.21 -5.87
N PHE A 97 -23.42 -12.24 -5.01
CA PHE A 97 -23.30 -12.47 -3.57
C PHE A 97 -24.62 -12.93 -2.95
N GLU A 98 -25.73 -12.25 -3.23
CA GLU A 98 -27.06 -12.59 -2.67
C GLU A 98 -27.52 -14.02 -2.96
N ASN A 99 -27.11 -14.58 -4.11
CA ASN A 99 -27.51 -15.92 -4.53
C ASN A 99 -26.39 -16.97 -4.33
N HIS A 100 -25.25 -16.58 -3.75
CA HIS A 100 -24.12 -17.51 -3.60
C HIS A 100 -24.34 -18.45 -2.40
N PRO A 101 -24.31 -19.79 -2.57
CA PRO A 101 -24.61 -20.76 -1.51
C PRO A 101 -23.74 -20.69 -0.25
N ARG A 102 -22.59 -20.00 -0.34
CA ARG A 102 -21.64 -19.83 0.78
C ARG A 102 -21.36 -18.38 1.16
N HIS A 103 -21.72 -17.42 0.30
CA HIS A 103 -21.31 -16.02 0.45
C HIS A 103 -22.50 -15.06 0.50
N GLU A 104 -23.73 -15.57 0.57
CA GLU A 104 -24.94 -14.76 0.78
C GLU A 104 -24.87 -13.86 2.01
N HIS A 105 -24.19 -14.30 3.06
CA HIS A 105 -24.00 -13.52 4.29
C HIS A 105 -23.06 -12.32 4.12
N ASP A 106 -22.22 -12.31 3.07
CA ASP A 106 -21.34 -11.19 2.74
C ASP A 106 -22.08 -10.09 1.93
N ALA A 107 -23.27 -10.39 1.39
CA ALA A 107 -24.01 -9.46 0.54
C ALA A 107 -24.32 -8.10 1.21
N PRO A 108 -24.75 -8.02 2.48
CA PRO A 108 -24.93 -6.74 3.17
C PRO A 108 -23.62 -5.93 3.27
N PHE A 109 -22.49 -6.60 3.49
CA PHE A 109 -21.18 -5.95 3.58
C PHE A 109 -20.72 -5.40 2.23
N VAL A 110 -20.88 -6.17 1.15
CA VAL A 110 -20.57 -5.73 -0.22
C VAL A 110 -21.43 -4.54 -0.63
N LYS A 111 -22.73 -4.58 -0.34
CA LYS A 111 -23.64 -3.44 -0.55
C LYS A 111 -23.19 -2.20 0.23
N PHE A 112 -22.84 -2.39 1.50
CA PHE A 112 -22.36 -1.31 2.35
C PHE A 112 -21.12 -0.62 1.75
N LEU A 113 -20.14 -1.39 1.25
CA LEU A 113 -18.94 -0.84 0.61
C LEU A 113 -19.28 -0.05 -0.66
N PHE A 114 -20.14 -0.59 -1.53
CA PHE A 114 -20.56 0.12 -2.76
C PHE A 114 -21.30 1.42 -2.47
N TRP A 115 -22.16 1.44 -1.45
CA TRP A 115 -23.01 2.61 -1.16
C TRP A 115 -22.33 3.69 -0.32
N THR A 116 -21.33 3.32 0.49
CA THR A 116 -20.64 4.27 1.37
C THR A 116 -19.27 4.69 0.85
N GLY A 117 -18.64 3.88 -0.01
CA GLY A 117 -17.25 4.08 -0.43
C GLY A 117 -16.23 3.90 0.70
N ALA A 118 -16.63 3.30 1.83
CA ALA A 118 -15.75 3.06 2.96
C ALA A 118 -14.59 2.13 2.56
N ARG A 119 -13.40 2.38 3.11
CA ARG A 119 -12.30 1.41 2.97
C ARG A 119 -12.67 0.14 3.72
N THR A 120 -12.24 -1.02 3.22
CA THR A 120 -12.55 -2.32 3.84
C THR A 120 -12.18 -2.34 5.33
N SER A 121 -11.03 -1.77 5.71
CA SER A 121 -10.59 -1.68 7.11
C SER A 121 -11.49 -0.78 7.98
N GLU A 122 -12.03 0.30 7.42
CA GLU A 122 -12.96 1.21 8.10
C GLU A 122 -14.33 0.55 8.30
N ALA A 123 -14.83 -0.14 7.25
CA ALA A 123 -16.10 -0.86 7.32
C ALA A 123 -16.06 -2.01 8.34
N VAL A 124 -14.95 -2.76 8.41
CA VAL A 124 -14.76 -3.84 9.40
C VAL A 124 -14.60 -3.27 10.81
N GLY A 125 -14.03 -2.07 10.97
CA GLY A 125 -13.90 -1.38 12.26
C GLY A 125 -15.17 -0.67 12.74
N LEU A 126 -16.25 -0.71 11.98
CA LEU A 126 -17.48 0.01 12.32
C LEU A 126 -18.18 -0.63 13.54
N GLN A 127 -18.63 0.21 14.46
CA GLN A 127 -19.32 -0.18 15.69
C GLN A 127 -20.59 0.67 15.84
N TRP A 128 -21.57 0.19 16.62
CA TRP A 128 -22.83 0.92 16.84
C TRP A 128 -22.64 2.33 17.40
N LYS A 129 -21.60 2.56 18.22
CA LYS A 129 -21.25 3.89 18.75
C LYS A 129 -20.88 4.92 17.66
N HIS A 130 -20.57 4.47 16.44
CA HIS A 130 -20.21 5.32 15.30
C HIS A 130 -21.41 5.73 14.45
N ILE A 131 -22.60 5.19 14.74
CA ILE A 131 -23.83 5.46 14.00
C ILE A 131 -24.70 6.36 14.86
N THR A 132 -25.20 7.46 14.28
CA THR A 132 -26.10 8.34 15.02
C THR A 132 -27.43 7.64 15.34
N PRO A 133 -28.08 7.93 16.48
CA PRO A 133 -29.33 7.24 16.87
C PRO A 133 -30.48 7.38 15.86
N ASP A 134 -30.44 8.40 14.99
CA ASP A 134 -31.40 8.65 13.92
C ASP A 134 -31.03 7.95 12.59
N PHE A 135 -29.92 7.20 12.57
CA PHE A 135 -29.37 6.47 11.43
C PHE A 135 -29.07 7.35 10.20
N GLN A 136 -28.90 8.66 10.38
CA GLN A 136 -28.61 9.59 9.28
C GLN A 136 -27.11 9.71 8.98
N HIS A 137 -26.24 9.44 9.94
CA HIS A 137 -24.80 9.63 9.79
C HIS A 137 -23.99 8.45 10.30
N ILE A 138 -22.88 8.19 9.62
CA ILE A 138 -21.86 7.21 9.99
C ILE A 138 -20.54 7.94 10.15
N ILE A 139 -19.85 7.72 11.27
CA ILE A 139 -18.55 8.32 11.56
C ILE A 139 -17.46 7.24 11.48
N PHE A 140 -16.71 7.20 10.38
CA PHE A 140 -15.53 6.34 10.28
C PHE A 140 -14.38 6.94 11.10
N SER A 141 -14.15 6.40 12.30
CA SER A 141 -13.12 6.86 13.24
C SER A 141 -12.17 5.76 13.71
N GLU A 142 -12.44 4.52 13.35
CA GLU A 142 -11.63 3.34 13.67
C GLU A 142 -11.39 2.52 12.39
N ALA A 143 -10.30 1.75 12.36
CA ALA A 143 -10.00 0.85 11.26
C ALA A 143 -9.29 -0.40 11.79
N VAL A 144 -9.66 -1.57 11.28
CA VAL A 144 -8.93 -2.81 11.56
C VAL A 144 -7.76 -2.92 10.59
N VAL A 145 -6.54 -2.88 11.11
CA VAL A 145 -5.30 -3.02 10.33
C VAL A 145 -4.63 -4.32 10.73
N ASN A 146 -4.56 -5.26 9.80
CA ASN A 146 -3.78 -6.50 9.93
C ASN A 146 -2.33 -6.27 9.45
#